data_AF-K5VWI2-F1
#
_entry.id   AF-K5VWI2-F1
#
_cell.length_a   1.000
_cell.length_b   1.000
_cell.length_c   1.000
_cell.angle_alpha   90.00
_cell.angle_beta   90.00
_cell.angle_gamma   90.00
#
_symmetry.space_group_name_H-M   'P 1'
#
loop_
_entity.id
_entity.type
_entity.pdbx_description
1 polymer ?
#
loop_
_entity_poly.entity_id
_entity_poly.type
_entity_poly.pdbx_seq_one_letter_code
_entity_poly.pdbx_strand_id
1 'polypeptide(L)'
;MPTTTATVTHSTHVSLKAMVIPPGAHKPSTLPSLQPPPMSSGTTATMRPLYNRATRAFLHRDTRLTYTLLEAAFANLHPPLTSVCDSFADDRRKWDILRITLESTVYASNPSQTEQSALPDPLRSSLSETSHVLISNLYKRSLSLFTPTDSVISSPSPAYLPSQVLATLVLASLKVECPDFGRVMIEDWLARRDPAIMAMDGESEHESGYSKILDLYCLHVLPKLQQWEYALEFLEYESELSSKTRDHLKSRLSILQARSSDAASQSAVPDGFGSSTPRPHSPAPSTSSSSSLSTASTHTVVPSNRPNGLAGIRSRSRSSSDSSKSDATARAVSRSHRPHLSTFQNGHARPSISRSRKSRTASSSSTSRTQSSVHPRVSPVAQSTAVTRLSTYSLVKAAIQPYLKTSRIATVFLIFVVLPLVSFLVRRRRRAMTSRGTSAGSAAVTNAELVRRRLGGMEAGLLGRFWGEVLRAVTDTVKMAGSGLV
;
A
#
# COMPACT_ATOMS: atom_id res chain seq x y z
N MET A 1 -43.98 24.69 34.50
CA MET A 1 -44.06 26.01 33.83
C MET A 1 -42.95 26.07 32.78
N PRO A 2 -43.22 26.50 31.54
CA PRO A 2 -42.17 26.70 30.53
C PRO A 2 -41.57 28.11 30.65
N THR A 3 -40.26 28.23 30.48
CA THR A 3 -39.58 29.51 30.27
C THR A 3 -38.78 29.42 28.97
N THR A 4 -39.26 30.12 27.95
CA THR A 4 -38.62 30.20 26.63
C THR A 4 -37.53 31.27 26.67
N THR A 5 -36.34 30.98 26.15
CA THR A 5 -35.29 31.98 25.94
C THR A 5 -34.69 31.83 24.56
N ALA A 6 -34.96 32.79 23.68
CA ALA A 6 -34.28 32.94 22.41
C ALA A 6 -33.06 33.85 22.59
N THR A 7 -32.00 33.62 21.82
CA THR A 7 -30.81 34.49 21.76
C THR A 7 -30.63 34.96 20.33
N VAL A 8 -30.45 36.26 20.15
CA VAL A 8 -30.44 36.93 18.83
C VAL A 8 -29.04 36.97 18.24
N THR A 9 -28.95 36.85 16.91
CA THR A 9 -27.71 36.98 16.15
C THR A 9 -27.34 38.44 15.91
N HIS A 10 -26.06 38.77 16.02
CA HIS A 10 -25.51 40.04 15.49
C HIS A 10 -24.40 39.74 14.48
N SER A 11 -24.62 40.17 13.24
CA SER A 11 -23.63 40.15 12.16
C SER A 11 -23.07 41.57 11.98
N THR A 12 -21.74 41.71 12.04
CA THR A 12 -21.05 42.99 11.83
C THR A 12 -20.42 43.03 10.45
N HIS A 13 -21.15 43.55 9.47
CA HIS A 13 -20.57 43.92 8.17
C HIS A 13 -19.59 45.08 8.32
N VAL A 14 -18.35 44.91 7.82
CA VAL A 14 -17.40 46.01 7.65
C VAL A 14 -17.65 46.66 6.29
N SER A 15 -17.98 47.95 6.28
CA SER A 15 -18.18 48.73 5.06
C SER A 15 -16.88 49.46 4.67
N LEU A 16 -16.34 49.15 3.48
CA LEU A 16 -15.20 49.88 2.93
C LEU A 16 -15.68 51.05 2.07
N LYS A 17 -15.22 52.24 2.43
CA LYS A 17 -15.67 53.53 1.89
C LYS A 17 -14.97 53.83 0.56
N ALA A 18 -15.73 53.92 -0.52
CA ALA A 18 -15.19 54.32 -1.84
C ALA A 18 -14.67 55.76 -1.82
N MET A 19 -13.53 55.98 -2.47
CA MET A 19 -12.92 57.30 -2.65
C MET A 19 -13.13 57.77 -4.10
N VAL A 20 -13.77 58.93 -4.26
CA VAL A 20 -14.07 59.53 -5.58
C VAL A 20 -12.87 60.34 -6.07
N ILE A 21 -12.54 60.22 -7.36
CA ILE A 21 -11.50 61.00 -8.05
C ILE A 21 -12.11 61.63 -9.32
N PRO A 22 -11.78 62.89 -9.70
CA PRO A 22 -12.46 63.60 -10.79
C PRO A 22 -12.10 63.12 -12.20
N PRO A 23 -12.94 63.41 -13.23
CA PRO A 23 -12.69 63.00 -14.61
C PRO A 23 -11.65 63.89 -15.32
N GLY A 24 -10.50 63.31 -15.66
CA GLY A 24 -9.50 63.90 -16.57
C GLY A 24 -9.52 63.20 -17.94
N ALA A 25 -9.71 63.95 -19.03
CA ALA A 25 -9.96 63.39 -20.36
C ALA A 25 -8.68 62.97 -21.09
N HIS A 26 -8.41 61.66 -21.18
CA HIS A 26 -7.30 61.11 -21.98
C HIS A 26 -7.70 59.93 -22.87
N LYS A 27 -7.62 60.19 -24.18
CA LYS A 27 -7.19 59.34 -25.31
C LYS A 27 -7.34 57.80 -25.19
N PRO A 28 -8.06 57.13 -26.11
CA PRO A 28 -8.20 55.67 -26.08
C PRO A 28 -6.89 54.96 -26.44
N SER A 29 -6.17 54.47 -25.42
CA SER A 29 -5.10 53.49 -25.58
C SER A 29 -5.67 52.09 -25.44
N THR A 30 -5.52 51.26 -26.47
CA THR A 30 -5.95 49.85 -26.48
C THR A 30 -5.21 49.07 -25.39
N LEU A 31 -5.91 48.75 -24.30
CA LEU A 31 -5.37 47.91 -23.24
C LEU A 31 -5.14 46.47 -23.77
N PRO A 32 -3.97 45.85 -23.51
CA PRO A 32 -3.81 44.43 -23.76
C PRO A 32 -4.74 43.65 -22.81
N SER A 33 -5.45 42.65 -23.34
CA SER A 33 -6.34 41.82 -22.54
C SER A 33 -5.54 41.08 -21.46
N LEU A 34 -5.84 41.37 -20.19
CA LEU A 34 -5.26 40.71 -19.03
C LEU A 34 -5.85 39.30 -18.88
N GLN A 35 -5.44 38.41 -19.77
CA GLN A 35 -5.74 36.99 -19.70
C GLN A 35 -5.16 36.43 -18.39
N PRO A 36 -5.97 35.81 -17.51
CA PRO A 36 -5.47 35.28 -16.25
C PRO A 36 -4.43 34.18 -16.51
N PRO A 37 -3.36 34.08 -15.69
CA PRO A 37 -2.31 33.11 -15.92
C PRO A 37 -2.86 31.67 -15.80
N PRO A 38 -2.42 30.72 -16.66
CA PRO A 38 -2.88 29.32 -16.63
C PRO A 38 -2.32 28.54 -15.43
N MET A 39 -2.78 28.89 -14.23
CA MET A 39 -2.34 28.32 -12.95
C MET A 39 -3.05 26.99 -12.64
N SER A 40 -2.50 25.88 -13.14
CA SER A 40 -2.63 24.54 -12.52
C SER A 40 -1.94 23.44 -13.34
N SER A 41 -2.09 23.45 -14.66
CA SER A 41 -1.71 22.33 -15.55
C SER A 41 -0.22 21.97 -15.60
N GLY A 42 0.66 22.79 -15.02
CA GLY A 42 2.12 22.57 -15.08
C GLY A 42 2.65 21.53 -14.09
N THR A 43 2.04 21.37 -12.91
CA THR A 43 2.61 20.51 -11.85
C THR A 43 2.45 19.02 -12.13
N THR A 44 1.25 18.56 -12.52
CA THR A 44 0.98 17.15 -12.87
C THR A 44 1.93 16.61 -13.95
N ALA A 45 2.25 17.43 -14.96
CA ALA A 45 3.21 17.09 -16.00
C ALA A 45 4.64 16.82 -15.47
N THR A 46 5.03 17.44 -14.36
CA THR A 46 6.34 17.22 -13.71
C THR A 46 6.38 16.03 -12.76
N MET A 47 5.25 15.62 -12.18
CA MET A 47 5.18 14.50 -11.22
C MET A 47 5.54 13.16 -11.87
N ARG A 48 5.09 12.89 -13.10
CA ARG A 48 5.34 11.61 -13.79
C ARG A 48 6.83 11.37 -14.14
N PRO A 49 7.60 12.33 -14.68
CA PRO A 49 9.05 12.22 -14.81
C PRO A 49 9.77 12.00 -13.47
N LEU A 50 9.36 12.70 -12.40
CA LEU A 50 9.93 12.52 -11.06
C LEU A 50 9.68 11.11 -10.51
N TYR A 51 8.47 10.57 -10.68
CA TYR A 51 8.11 9.21 -10.25
C TYR A 51 8.90 8.15 -11.01
N ASN A 52 9.04 8.31 -12.33
CA ASN A 52 9.87 7.43 -13.16
C ASN A 52 11.36 7.48 -12.76
N ARG A 53 11.85 8.62 -12.25
CA ARG A 53 13.21 8.75 -11.72
C ARG A 53 13.35 8.10 -10.33
N ALA A 54 12.37 8.30 -9.46
CA ALA A 54 12.37 7.75 -8.09
C ALA A 54 12.26 6.22 -8.08
N THR A 55 11.38 5.66 -8.91
CA THR A 55 11.26 4.20 -9.10
C THR A 55 12.52 3.58 -9.68
N ARG A 56 13.18 4.23 -10.66
CA ARG A 56 14.50 3.80 -11.16
C ARG A 56 15.58 3.84 -10.05
N ALA A 57 15.64 4.93 -9.28
CA ALA A 57 16.58 5.04 -8.15
C ALA A 57 16.35 3.92 -7.12
N PHE A 58 15.09 3.63 -6.79
CA PHE A 58 14.72 2.55 -5.87
C PHE A 58 15.14 1.17 -6.38
N LEU A 59 14.89 0.87 -7.66
CA LEU A 59 15.32 -0.38 -8.31
C LEU A 59 16.84 -0.56 -8.30
N HIS A 60 17.59 0.54 -8.43
CA HIS A 60 19.06 0.56 -8.31
C HIS A 60 19.57 0.64 -6.85
N ARG A 61 18.68 0.56 -5.86
CA ARG A 61 18.98 0.67 -4.40
C ARG A 61 19.58 2.01 -3.97
N ASP A 62 19.48 3.07 -4.78
CA ASP A 62 19.86 4.43 -4.39
C ASP A 62 18.79 5.02 -3.47
N THR A 63 18.84 4.59 -2.21
CA THR A 63 17.92 4.98 -1.14
C THR A 63 17.94 6.49 -0.91
N ARG A 64 19.10 7.14 -1.06
CA ARG A 64 19.27 8.59 -0.81
C ARG A 64 18.61 9.43 -1.91
N LEU A 65 18.82 9.08 -3.20
CA LEU A 65 18.14 9.75 -4.31
C LEU A 65 16.63 9.45 -4.28
N THR A 66 16.23 8.23 -3.97
CA THR A 66 14.80 7.86 -3.85
C THR A 66 14.13 8.70 -2.78
N TYR A 67 14.73 8.82 -1.59
CA TYR A 67 14.22 9.65 -0.50
C TYR A 67 14.15 11.14 -0.88
N THR A 68 15.19 11.67 -1.53
CA THR A 68 15.23 13.09 -1.96
C THR A 68 14.14 13.40 -2.99
N LEU A 69 13.80 12.44 -3.85
CA LEU A 69 12.71 12.57 -4.83
C LEU A 69 11.33 12.39 -4.19
N LEU A 70 11.20 11.57 -3.14
CA LEU A 70 9.98 11.45 -2.33
C LEU A 70 9.68 12.76 -1.59
N GLU A 71 10.67 13.37 -0.94
CA GLU A 71 10.53 14.69 -0.30
C GLU A 71 10.10 15.76 -1.30
N ALA A 72 10.76 15.82 -2.46
CA ALA A 72 10.39 16.75 -3.54
C ALA A 72 8.97 16.51 -4.07
N ALA A 73 8.47 15.27 -4.06
CA ALA A 73 7.10 14.96 -4.43
C ALA A 73 6.09 15.36 -3.34
N PHE A 74 6.34 15.00 -2.07
CA PHE A 74 5.44 15.34 -0.97
C PHE A 74 5.38 16.83 -0.62
N ALA A 75 6.42 17.59 -0.97
CA ALA A 75 6.36 19.06 -0.96
C ALA A 75 5.30 19.65 -1.90
N ASN A 76 4.87 18.90 -2.94
CA ASN A 76 3.85 19.31 -3.92
C ASN A 76 2.52 18.53 -3.77
N LEU A 77 2.51 17.41 -3.04
CA LEU A 77 1.35 16.52 -2.88
C LEU A 77 0.65 16.77 -1.54
N HIS A 78 -0.25 17.74 -1.52
CA HIS A 78 -1.09 18.05 -0.37
C HIS A 78 -2.32 17.13 -0.31
N PRO A 79 -2.93 16.93 0.88
CA PRO A 79 -4.19 16.19 1.02
C PRO A 79 -5.30 16.79 0.12
N PRO A 80 -6.32 16.00 -0.25
CA PRO A 80 -7.45 16.52 -1.02
C PRO A 80 -8.10 17.70 -0.29
N LEU A 81 -8.53 18.72 -1.04
CA LEU A 81 -9.32 19.81 -0.47
C LEU A 81 -10.74 19.31 -0.22
N THR A 82 -11.44 18.94 -1.29
CA THR A 82 -12.81 18.38 -1.27
C THR A 82 -12.81 16.88 -1.59
N SER A 83 -13.92 16.20 -1.30
CA SER A 83 -14.06 14.75 -1.49
C SER A 83 -14.59 14.32 -2.88
N VAL A 84 -14.75 15.24 -3.84
CA VAL A 84 -15.57 15.00 -5.06
C VAL A 84 -14.74 15.02 -6.35
N CYS A 85 -13.60 15.72 -6.39
CA CYS A 85 -12.71 15.71 -7.55
C CYS A 85 -11.28 16.04 -7.13
N ASP A 86 -10.35 15.13 -7.40
CA ASP A 86 -8.98 15.19 -6.91
C ASP A 86 -8.00 14.69 -7.99
N SER A 87 -7.51 15.63 -8.80
CA SER A 87 -6.61 15.37 -9.92
C SER A 87 -5.26 14.75 -9.52
N PHE A 88 -4.94 14.74 -8.23
CA PHE A 88 -3.71 14.14 -7.68
C PHE A 88 -3.96 12.81 -6.95
N ALA A 89 -5.20 12.30 -6.86
CA ALA A 89 -5.52 11.03 -6.20
C ALA A 89 -4.62 9.88 -6.67
N ASP A 90 -4.43 9.82 -7.99
CA ASP A 90 -3.62 8.82 -8.68
C ASP A 90 -2.12 8.95 -8.38
N ASP A 91 -1.62 10.16 -8.23
CA ASP A 91 -0.20 10.41 -7.91
C ASP A 91 0.07 10.24 -6.42
N ARG A 92 -0.81 10.71 -5.52
CA ARG A 92 -0.68 10.43 -4.07
C ARG A 92 -0.73 8.93 -3.80
N ARG A 93 -1.58 8.16 -4.50
CA ARG A 93 -1.60 6.68 -4.45
C ARG A 93 -0.25 6.07 -4.83
N LYS A 94 0.34 6.47 -5.97
CA LYS A 94 1.64 5.94 -6.45
C LYS A 94 2.81 6.33 -5.56
N TRP A 95 2.90 7.60 -5.15
CA TRP A 95 4.00 8.11 -4.34
C TRP A 95 3.97 7.58 -2.90
N ASP A 96 2.79 7.38 -2.30
CA ASP A 96 2.70 6.76 -0.98
C ASP A 96 3.04 5.26 -1.01
N ILE A 97 2.60 4.52 -2.03
CA ILE A 97 3.02 3.12 -2.23
C ILE A 97 4.55 3.02 -2.34
N LEU A 98 5.21 3.96 -3.03
CA LEU A 98 6.67 4.04 -3.09
C LEU A 98 7.31 4.41 -1.73
N ARG A 99 6.71 5.33 -0.97
CA ARG A 99 7.15 5.70 0.40
C ARG A 99 7.11 4.50 1.34
N ILE A 100 5.95 3.85 1.47
CA ILE A 100 5.72 2.68 2.31
C ILE A 100 6.68 1.54 1.92
N THR A 101 6.85 1.32 0.61
CA THR A 101 7.77 0.29 0.09
C THR A 101 9.23 0.62 0.39
N LEU A 102 9.65 1.88 0.29
CA LEU A 102 11.02 2.29 0.65
C LEU A 102 11.28 2.07 2.14
N GLU A 103 10.47 2.68 3.01
CA GLU A 103 10.68 2.67 4.46
C GLU A 103 10.64 1.26 5.04
N SER A 104 9.65 0.44 4.65
CA SER A 104 9.55 -0.96 5.08
C SER A 104 10.65 -1.86 4.49
N THR A 105 11.25 -1.49 3.34
CA THR A 105 12.41 -2.22 2.80
C THR A 105 13.69 -1.88 3.53
N VAL A 106 13.95 -0.59 3.79
CA VAL A 106 15.11 -0.14 4.56
C VAL A 106 15.06 -0.74 5.96
N TYR A 107 13.91 -0.65 6.65
CA TYR A 107 13.73 -1.22 7.98
C TYR A 107 13.92 -2.75 8.00
N ALA A 108 13.19 -3.50 7.17
CA ALA A 108 13.30 -4.96 7.14
C ALA A 108 14.66 -5.47 6.64
N SER A 109 15.49 -4.64 6.00
CA SER A 109 16.84 -5.01 5.59
C SER A 109 17.88 -4.91 6.70
N ASN A 110 17.58 -4.19 7.80
CA ASN A 110 18.49 -3.91 8.92
C ASN A 110 19.95 -3.64 8.48
N PRO A 111 20.20 -2.54 7.74
CA PRO A 111 21.47 -2.28 7.09
C PRO A 111 22.62 -2.13 8.09
N SER A 112 23.85 -2.41 7.67
CA SER A 112 25.04 -2.32 8.53
C SER A 112 25.31 -0.89 9.01
N GLN A 113 26.02 -0.71 10.14
CA GLN A 113 26.31 0.63 10.69
C GLN A 113 26.96 1.59 9.68
N THR A 114 27.82 1.08 8.79
CA THR A 114 28.43 1.84 7.70
C THR A 114 27.38 2.34 6.71
N GLU A 115 26.44 1.47 6.29
CA GLU A 115 25.34 1.85 5.39
C GLU A 115 24.34 2.79 6.08
N GLN A 116 24.04 2.56 7.36
CA GLN A 116 23.21 3.46 8.18
C GLN A 116 23.77 4.88 8.19
N SER A 117 25.10 5.05 8.25
CA SER A 117 25.73 6.38 8.23
C SER A 117 25.52 7.15 6.90
N ALA A 118 25.18 6.45 5.81
CA ALA A 118 24.91 7.03 4.50
C ALA A 118 23.42 7.31 4.23
N LEU A 119 22.52 6.89 5.12
CA LEU A 119 21.08 7.07 4.99
C LEU A 119 20.63 8.51 5.39
N PRO A 120 19.56 9.04 4.76
CA PRO A 120 18.86 10.23 5.24
C PRO A 120 18.41 10.13 6.70
N ASP A 121 18.56 11.21 7.46
CA ASP A 121 18.31 11.25 8.90
C ASP A 121 16.93 10.72 9.35
N PRO A 122 15.81 10.99 8.66
CA PRO A 122 14.51 10.44 9.03
C PRO A 122 14.47 8.90 8.93
N LEU A 123 15.09 8.31 7.89
CA LEU A 123 15.21 6.86 7.76
C LEU A 123 16.13 6.29 8.85
N ARG A 124 17.18 7.02 9.26
CA ARG A 124 18.03 6.62 10.40
C ARG A 124 17.24 6.63 11.71
N SER A 125 16.35 7.61 11.94
CA SER A 125 15.47 7.58 13.12
C SER A 125 14.46 6.43 13.08
N SER A 126 13.85 6.13 11.92
CA SER A 126 12.92 5.00 11.78
C SER A 126 13.56 3.64 12.02
N LEU A 127 14.88 3.48 11.81
CA LEU A 127 15.63 2.28 12.18
C LEU A 127 15.80 2.10 13.71
N SER A 128 15.52 3.13 14.51
CA SER A 128 15.49 3.06 15.98
C SER A 128 14.08 2.97 16.56
N GLU A 129 13.04 3.08 15.72
CA GLU A 129 11.65 2.83 16.12
C GLU A 129 11.37 1.31 16.19
N THR A 130 10.34 0.90 16.93
CA THR A 130 9.85 -0.49 16.87
C THR A 130 8.98 -0.70 15.64
N SER A 131 8.85 -1.94 15.15
CA SER A 131 8.04 -2.29 13.97
C SER A 131 6.61 -1.76 14.07
N HIS A 132 6.01 -1.80 15.26
CA HIS A 132 4.68 -1.28 15.54
C HIS A 132 4.63 0.26 15.44
N VAL A 133 5.63 0.97 15.95
CA VAL A 133 5.70 2.44 15.86
C VAL A 133 5.88 2.87 14.41
N LEU A 134 6.80 2.25 13.66
CA LEU A 134 7.02 2.52 12.24
C LEU A 134 5.73 2.35 11.41
N ILE A 135 5.05 1.21 11.52
CA ILE A 135 3.83 0.95 10.74
C ILE A 135 2.69 1.88 11.20
N SER A 136 2.58 2.19 12.49
CA SER A 136 1.63 3.19 12.99
C SER A 136 1.91 4.59 12.43
N ASN A 137 3.18 4.98 12.32
CA ASN A 137 3.61 6.25 11.76
C ASN A 137 3.43 6.32 10.23
N LEU A 138 3.60 5.20 9.50
CA LEU A 138 3.23 5.06 8.10
C LEU A 138 1.71 5.21 7.91
N TYR A 139 0.90 4.43 8.63
CA TYR A 139 -0.57 4.46 8.55
C TYR A 139 -1.13 5.86 8.81
N LYS A 140 -0.71 6.52 9.90
CA LYS A 140 -1.12 7.89 10.22
C LYS A 140 -0.80 8.88 9.09
N ARG A 141 0.40 8.78 8.48
CA ARG A 141 0.81 9.63 7.35
C ARG A 141 0.00 9.35 6.08
N SER A 142 -0.40 8.11 5.82
CA SER A 142 -1.32 7.77 4.73
C SER A 142 -2.72 8.32 5.02
N LEU A 143 -3.28 8.12 6.22
CA LEU A 143 -4.59 8.68 6.60
C LEU A 143 -4.63 10.21 6.44
N SER A 144 -3.60 10.93 6.88
CA SER A 144 -3.51 12.38 6.69
C SER A 144 -3.35 12.81 5.22
N LEU A 145 -2.80 11.95 4.36
CA LEU A 145 -2.54 12.24 2.93
C LEU A 145 -3.80 12.10 2.06
N PHE A 146 -4.78 11.29 2.50
CA PHE A 146 -6.02 11.04 1.75
C PHE A 146 -7.29 11.60 2.42
N THR A 147 -7.27 11.98 3.70
CA THR A 147 -8.44 12.63 4.33
C THR A 147 -8.64 14.07 3.81
N PRO A 148 -9.84 14.45 3.31
CA PRO A 148 -10.10 15.81 2.82
C PRO A 148 -10.08 16.90 3.91
N THR A 149 -9.48 18.05 3.60
CA THR A 149 -9.26 19.13 4.58
C THR A 149 -10.40 20.15 4.71
N ASP A 150 -11.34 20.20 3.77
CA ASP A 150 -12.52 21.09 3.80
C ASP A 150 -13.37 20.91 5.07
N SER A 151 -13.43 19.69 5.60
CA SER A 151 -14.08 19.39 6.86
C SER A 151 -13.21 19.75 8.08
N VAL A 152 -13.35 21.01 8.55
CA VAL A 152 -12.61 21.67 9.66
C VAL A 152 -12.55 20.89 11.00
N ILE A 153 -13.34 19.82 11.17
CA ILE A 153 -13.45 19.02 12.40
C ILE A 153 -12.95 17.56 12.19
N SER A 154 -12.62 17.16 10.97
CA SER A 154 -12.34 15.74 10.66
C SER A 154 -11.00 15.25 11.19
N SER A 155 -11.06 14.32 12.14
CA SER A 155 -9.98 13.38 12.40
C SER A 155 -9.63 12.58 11.15
N PRO A 156 -8.35 12.24 10.88
CA PRO A 156 -7.97 11.38 9.76
C PRO A 156 -8.78 10.08 9.74
N SER A 157 -9.36 9.74 8.59
CA SER A 157 -10.33 8.65 8.45
C SER A 157 -9.91 7.65 7.38
N PRO A 158 -9.86 6.33 7.68
CA PRO A 158 -9.56 5.30 6.67
C PRO A 158 -10.64 5.16 5.60
N ALA A 159 -11.82 5.76 5.77
CA ALA A 159 -12.86 5.79 4.73
C ALA A 159 -12.34 6.35 3.38
N TYR A 160 -11.35 7.24 3.42
CA TYR A 160 -10.72 7.84 2.25
C TYR A 160 -9.43 7.14 1.80
N LEU A 161 -8.98 6.09 2.50
CA LEU A 161 -7.72 5.41 2.20
C LEU A 161 -7.90 4.44 1.01
N PRO A 162 -7.18 4.61 -0.12
CA PRO A 162 -7.33 3.73 -1.28
C PRO A 162 -6.90 2.30 -0.96
N SER A 163 -7.66 1.31 -1.45
CA SER A 163 -7.44 -0.11 -1.15
C SER A 163 -6.01 -0.60 -1.46
N GLN A 164 -5.38 -0.08 -2.52
CA GLN A 164 -4.00 -0.42 -2.89
C GLN A 164 -2.97 0.12 -1.87
N VAL A 165 -3.24 1.27 -1.25
CA VAL A 165 -2.38 1.84 -0.20
C VAL A 165 -2.54 1.02 1.08
N LEU A 166 -3.77 0.68 1.47
CA LEU A 166 -4.04 -0.21 2.61
C LEU A 166 -3.38 -1.60 2.43
N ALA A 167 -3.53 -2.21 1.26
CA ALA A 167 -2.86 -3.47 0.94
C ALA A 167 -1.33 -3.36 1.08
N THR A 168 -0.74 -2.25 0.62
CA THR A 168 0.71 -2.01 0.73
C THR A 168 1.15 -1.81 2.19
N LEU A 169 0.36 -1.12 3.02
CA LEU A 169 0.61 -0.93 4.45
C LEU A 169 0.53 -2.27 5.23
N VAL A 170 -0.46 -3.10 4.91
CA VAL A 170 -0.60 -4.43 5.53
C VAL A 170 0.52 -5.38 5.08
N LEU A 171 0.90 -5.36 3.80
CA LEU A 171 2.07 -6.10 3.31
C LEU A 171 3.36 -5.62 3.96
N ALA A 172 3.50 -4.31 4.21
CA ALA A 172 4.60 -3.76 4.98
C ALA A 172 4.57 -4.24 6.45
N SER A 173 3.39 -4.30 7.10
CA SER A 173 3.27 -4.77 8.48
C SER A 173 3.62 -6.25 8.61
N LEU A 174 3.22 -7.09 7.65
CA LEU A 174 3.63 -8.49 7.54
C LEU A 174 5.15 -8.62 7.32
N LYS A 175 5.73 -7.76 6.48
CA LYS A 175 7.17 -7.75 6.17
C LYS A 175 8.07 -7.34 7.34
N VAL A 176 7.58 -6.52 8.27
CA VAL A 176 8.30 -6.14 9.51
C VAL A 176 7.89 -6.99 10.72
N GLU A 177 7.21 -8.11 10.47
CA GLU A 177 6.68 -9.07 11.46
C GLU A 177 5.81 -8.40 12.56
N CYS A 178 4.94 -7.47 12.14
CA CYS A 178 3.89 -6.86 12.95
C CYS A 178 2.49 -7.13 12.34
N PRO A 179 2.04 -8.40 12.29
CA PRO A 179 0.74 -8.78 11.74
C PRO A 179 -0.45 -8.19 12.52
N ASP A 180 -0.33 -7.98 13.84
CA ASP A 180 -1.42 -7.44 14.67
C ASP A 180 -1.87 -6.04 14.24
N PHE A 181 -0.92 -5.15 13.93
CA PHE A 181 -1.27 -3.83 13.42
C PHE A 181 -1.83 -3.91 11.98
N GLY A 182 -1.43 -4.93 11.21
CA GLY A 182 -2.05 -5.27 9.93
C GLY A 182 -3.54 -5.59 10.04
N ARG A 183 -3.92 -6.36 11.07
CA ARG A 183 -5.33 -6.61 11.42
C ARG A 183 -6.05 -5.32 11.77
N VAL A 184 -5.50 -4.51 12.69
CA VAL A 184 -6.12 -3.25 13.13
C VAL A 184 -6.37 -2.27 11.96
N MET A 185 -5.42 -2.15 11.02
CA MET A 185 -5.60 -1.29 9.84
C MET A 185 -6.73 -1.75 8.91
N ILE A 186 -6.94 -3.07 8.78
CA ILE A 186 -8.04 -3.64 8.00
C ILE A 186 -9.38 -3.47 8.76
N GLU A 187 -9.41 -3.77 10.05
CA GLU A 187 -10.63 -3.63 10.87
C GLU A 187 -11.14 -2.18 10.92
N ASP A 188 -10.27 -1.19 11.13
CA ASP A 188 -10.69 0.23 11.17
C ASP A 188 -11.10 0.76 9.78
N TRP A 189 -10.57 0.19 8.69
CA TRP A 189 -11.03 0.46 7.32
C TRP A 189 -12.39 -0.19 7.02
N LEU A 190 -12.56 -1.47 7.36
CA LEU A 190 -13.83 -2.19 7.20
C LEU A 190 -14.96 -1.54 8.03
N ALA A 191 -14.66 -1.09 9.25
CA ALA A 191 -15.63 -0.44 10.13
C ALA A 191 -16.06 0.97 9.69
N ARG A 192 -15.39 1.57 8.69
CA ARG A 192 -15.63 2.94 8.23
C ARG A 192 -15.75 3.10 6.71
N ARG A 193 -15.65 2.03 5.92
CA ARG A 193 -15.92 2.08 4.49
C ARG A 193 -17.37 2.50 4.28
N ASP A 194 -17.57 3.59 3.54
CA ASP A 194 -18.87 3.95 2.99
C ASP A 194 -18.94 3.47 1.53
N PRO A 195 -19.76 2.46 1.20
CA PRO A 195 -19.93 2.00 -0.18
C PRO A 195 -20.41 3.10 -1.14
N ALA A 196 -21.12 4.12 -0.65
CA ALA A 196 -21.60 5.23 -1.49
C ALA A 196 -20.48 6.20 -1.88
N ILE A 197 -19.47 6.40 -1.02
CA ILE A 197 -18.26 7.17 -1.36
C ILE A 197 -17.45 6.38 -2.40
N MET A 198 -17.22 5.09 -2.15
CA MET A 198 -16.33 4.28 -2.99
C MET A 198 -16.93 3.94 -4.38
N ALA A 199 -18.25 4.03 -4.54
CA ALA A 199 -18.91 3.87 -5.84
C ALA A 199 -18.60 5.01 -6.84
N MET A 200 -18.17 6.18 -6.37
CA MET A 200 -17.89 7.35 -7.22
C MET A 200 -16.56 7.25 -7.99
N ASP A 201 -15.57 6.51 -7.45
CA ASP A 201 -14.21 6.39 -8.01
C ASP A 201 -14.09 5.44 -9.22
N GLY A 202 -15.23 4.90 -9.69
CA GLY A 202 -15.30 3.99 -10.84
C GLY A 202 -15.46 2.52 -10.43
N GLU A 203 -16.53 1.89 -10.93
CA GLU A 203 -17.02 0.59 -10.49
C GLU A 203 -15.97 -0.55 -10.54
N SER A 204 -15.01 -0.47 -11.47
CA SER A 204 -14.05 -1.55 -11.74
C SER A 204 -12.89 -1.67 -10.73
N GLU A 205 -12.47 -0.58 -10.06
CA GLU A 205 -11.48 -0.68 -8.97
C GLU A 205 -12.14 -1.08 -7.64
N HIS A 206 -13.38 -0.65 -7.36
CA HIS A 206 -14.00 -0.83 -6.03
C HIS A 206 -14.25 -2.31 -5.65
N GLU A 207 -14.98 -3.07 -6.46
CA GLU A 207 -15.26 -4.51 -6.19
C GLU A 207 -13.94 -5.31 -6.14
N SER A 208 -12.99 -4.95 -7.00
CA SER A 208 -11.67 -5.55 -7.05
C SER A 208 -10.84 -5.28 -5.79
N GLY A 209 -10.89 -4.06 -5.27
CA GLY A 209 -10.12 -3.60 -4.11
C GLY A 209 -10.55 -4.28 -2.83
N TYR A 210 -11.85 -4.25 -2.52
CA TYR A 210 -12.40 -4.87 -1.31
C TYR A 210 -12.15 -6.39 -1.26
N SER A 211 -12.37 -7.10 -2.38
CA SER A 211 -12.09 -8.53 -2.51
C SER A 211 -10.61 -8.87 -2.22
N LYS A 212 -9.66 -8.05 -2.71
CA LYS A 212 -8.22 -8.19 -2.43
C LYS A 212 -7.87 -7.94 -0.95
N ILE A 213 -8.54 -6.99 -0.29
CA ILE A 213 -8.32 -6.74 1.14
C ILE A 213 -8.77 -7.94 1.98
N LEU A 214 -9.87 -8.61 1.62
CA LEU A 214 -10.31 -9.81 2.33
C LEU A 214 -9.49 -11.07 2.02
N ASP A 215 -8.95 -11.22 0.79
CA ASP A 215 -7.94 -12.25 0.48
C ASP A 215 -6.68 -12.05 1.34
N LEU A 216 -6.19 -10.81 1.45
CA LEU A 216 -5.04 -10.45 2.28
C LEU A 216 -5.32 -10.66 3.78
N TYR A 217 -6.51 -10.29 4.25
CA TYR A 217 -6.91 -10.45 5.64
C TYR A 217 -6.99 -11.92 6.05
N CYS A 218 -7.80 -12.69 5.32
CA CYS A 218 -8.16 -14.05 5.68
C CYS A 218 -7.04 -15.06 5.40
N LEU A 219 -6.19 -14.84 4.38
CA LEU A 219 -5.18 -15.81 3.96
C LEU A 219 -3.73 -15.43 4.31
N HIS A 220 -3.48 -14.21 4.78
CA HIS A 220 -2.14 -13.77 5.17
C HIS A 220 -2.07 -13.20 6.59
N VAL A 221 -2.96 -12.27 6.95
CA VAL A 221 -2.93 -11.63 8.29
C VAL A 221 -3.40 -12.58 9.39
N LEU A 222 -4.63 -13.08 9.31
CA LEU A 222 -5.19 -13.95 10.36
C LEU A 222 -4.43 -15.28 10.51
N PRO A 223 -3.95 -15.94 9.44
CA PRO A 223 -3.05 -17.11 9.55
C PRO A 223 -1.71 -16.81 10.25
N LYS A 224 -1.08 -15.65 9.99
CA LYS A 224 0.13 -15.21 10.72
C LYS A 224 -0.15 -14.98 12.21
N LEU A 225 -1.38 -14.63 12.57
CA LEU A 225 -1.87 -14.52 13.96
C LEU A 225 -2.43 -15.83 14.54
N GLN A 226 -2.39 -16.93 13.78
CA GLN A 226 -3.00 -18.23 14.11
C GLN A 226 -4.53 -18.18 14.35
N GLN A 227 -5.21 -17.12 13.91
CA GLN A 227 -6.64 -16.85 14.12
C GLN A 227 -7.51 -17.51 13.03
N TRP A 228 -7.29 -18.80 12.78
CA TRP A 228 -7.93 -19.58 11.71
C TRP A 228 -9.46 -19.68 11.86
N GLU A 229 -9.95 -19.94 13.08
CA GLU A 229 -11.38 -20.07 13.37
C GLU A 229 -12.12 -18.75 13.16
N TYR A 230 -11.53 -17.65 13.64
CA TYR A 230 -12.07 -16.30 13.46
C TYR A 230 -12.12 -15.90 11.97
N ALA A 231 -11.13 -16.31 11.16
CA ALA A 231 -11.17 -16.10 9.71
C ALA A 231 -12.31 -16.90 9.02
N LEU A 232 -12.61 -18.12 9.50
CA LEU A 232 -13.75 -18.92 9.00
C LEU A 232 -15.11 -18.34 9.42
N GLU A 233 -15.21 -17.84 10.66
CA GLU A 233 -16.42 -17.19 11.21
C GLU A 233 -16.70 -15.85 10.51
N PHE A 234 -15.67 -15.01 10.35
CA PHE A 234 -15.74 -13.77 9.56
C PHE A 234 -16.27 -14.07 8.16
N LEU A 235 -15.69 -15.07 7.48
CA LEU A 235 -16.16 -15.53 6.17
C LEU A 235 -17.53 -16.25 6.19
N GLU A 236 -18.14 -16.58 7.34
CA GLU A 236 -19.54 -17.04 7.39
C GLU A 236 -20.52 -15.86 7.44
N TYR A 237 -20.19 -14.82 8.21
CA TYR A 237 -21.04 -13.64 8.34
C TYR A 237 -20.88 -12.62 7.20
N GLU A 238 -19.78 -12.69 6.45
CA GLU A 238 -19.54 -11.84 5.28
C GLU A 238 -20.63 -12.01 4.20
N SER A 239 -21.20 -10.87 3.79
CA SER A 239 -22.36 -10.76 2.90
C SER A 239 -22.14 -9.90 1.66
N GLU A 240 -21.09 -9.07 1.60
CA GLU A 240 -20.79 -8.26 0.42
C GLU A 240 -19.95 -9.02 -0.63
N LEU A 241 -19.20 -10.05 -0.22
CA LEU A 241 -18.52 -10.95 -1.16
C LEU A 241 -19.50 -11.89 -1.87
N SER A 242 -19.27 -12.13 -3.17
CA SER A 242 -19.95 -13.21 -3.89
C SER A 242 -19.70 -14.56 -3.21
N SER A 243 -20.72 -15.44 -3.21
CA SER A 243 -20.60 -16.78 -2.64
C SER A 243 -19.42 -17.56 -3.21
N LYS A 244 -19.22 -17.50 -4.53
CA LYS A 244 -18.10 -18.14 -5.23
C LYS A 244 -16.73 -17.64 -4.74
N THR A 245 -16.61 -16.34 -4.43
CA THR A 245 -15.38 -15.76 -3.85
C THR A 245 -15.18 -16.23 -2.42
N ARG A 246 -16.23 -16.16 -1.59
CA ARG A 246 -16.22 -16.55 -0.18
C ARG A 246 -15.88 -18.04 0.02
N ASP A 247 -16.49 -18.91 -0.79
CA ASP A 247 -16.27 -20.36 -0.72
C ASP A 247 -14.86 -20.73 -1.24
N HIS A 248 -14.33 -19.98 -2.21
CA HIS A 248 -12.93 -20.09 -2.64
C HIS A 248 -11.94 -19.66 -1.55
N LEU A 249 -12.21 -18.56 -0.83
CA LEU A 249 -11.40 -18.13 0.31
C LEU A 249 -11.43 -19.17 1.44
N LYS A 250 -12.61 -19.69 1.81
CA LYS A 250 -12.73 -20.77 2.81
C LYS A 250 -11.93 -22.01 2.40
N SER A 251 -12.03 -22.44 1.14
CA SER A 251 -11.28 -23.58 0.62
C SER A 251 -9.75 -23.37 0.69
N ARG A 252 -9.24 -22.19 0.27
CA ARG A 252 -7.82 -21.85 0.39
C ARG A 252 -7.35 -21.78 1.85
N LEU A 253 -8.19 -21.25 2.74
CA LEU A 253 -7.88 -21.15 4.17
C LEU A 253 -7.70 -22.54 4.81
N SER A 254 -8.61 -23.49 4.55
CA SER A 254 -8.48 -24.87 5.06
C SER A 254 -7.24 -25.59 4.53
N ILE A 255 -6.84 -25.34 3.27
CA ILE A 255 -5.60 -25.90 2.69
C ILE A 255 -4.36 -25.33 3.39
N LEU A 256 -4.34 -24.02 3.67
CA LEU A 256 -3.25 -23.38 4.42
C LEU A 256 -3.19 -23.86 5.87
N GLN A 257 -4.34 -24.07 6.52
CA GLN A 257 -4.43 -24.57 7.89
C GLN A 257 -3.87 -25.99 8.01
N ALA A 258 -4.29 -26.91 7.14
CA ALA A 258 -3.76 -28.29 7.12
C ALA A 258 -2.24 -28.32 6.95
N ARG A 259 -1.72 -27.59 5.95
CA ARG A 259 -0.27 -27.46 5.69
C ARG A 259 0.50 -26.87 6.87
N SER A 260 -0.12 -25.98 7.66
CA SER A 260 0.48 -25.43 8.87
C SER A 260 0.59 -26.46 10.00
N SER A 261 -0.43 -27.33 10.16
CA SER A 261 -0.42 -28.42 11.14
C SER A 261 0.61 -29.50 10.79
N ASP A 262 0.73 -29.85 9.51
CA ASP A 262 1.73 -30.81 9.02
C ASP A 262 3.16 -30.32 9.29
N ALA A 263 3.44 -29.04 8.99
CA ALA A 263 4.74 -28.42 9.22
C ALA A 263 5.11 -28.34 10.72
N ALA A 264 4.14 -28.01 11.58
CA ALA A 264 4.35 -28.02 13.03
C ALA A 264 4.67 -29.45 13.54
N SER A 265 3.98 -30.46 13.03
CA SER A 265 4.17 -31.87 13.39
C SER A 265 5.56 -32.40 12.99
N GLN A 266 6.08 -31.97 11.83
CA GLN A 266 7.41 -32.39 11.34
C GLN A 266 8.58 -31.71 12.06
N SER A 267 8.38 -30.53 12.66
CA SER A 267 9.42 -29.83 13.43
C SER A 267 9.67 -30.44 14.81
N ALA A 268 8.79 -31.33 15.28
CA ALA A 268 8.96 -32.07 16.52
C ALA A 268 9.88 -33.29 16.34
N VAL A 269 11.12 -33.05 15.92
CA VAL A 269 12.18 -34.07 16.03
C VAL A 269 12.34 -34.41 17.52
N PRO A 270 12.19 -35.68 17.94
CA PRO A 270 12.41 -36.04 19.32
C PRO A 270 13.90 -35.91 19.64
N ASP A 271 14.26 -34.94 20.49
CA ASP A 271 15.59 -34.89 21.09
C ASP A 271 15.87 -36.23 21.77
N GLY A 272 16.79 -36.99 21.19
CA GLY A 272 17.05 -38.37 21.58
C GLY A 272 17.52 -38.41 23.02
N PHE A 273 16.75 -39.09 23.89
CA PHE A 273 17.07 -39.26 25.30
C PHE A 273 18.54 -39.65 25.48
N GLY A 274 19.32 -38.73 26.06
CA GLY A 274 20.74 -38.92 26.29
C GLY A 274 20.97 -40.17 27.15
N SER A 275 21.53 -41.22 26.55
CA SER A 275 21.78 -42.49 27.23
C SER A 275 22.70 -42.26 28.42
N SER A 276 22.13 -42.36 29.63
CA SER A 276 22.80 -42.08 30.89
C SER A 276 23.98 -43.03 31.07
N THR A 277 25.20 -42.55 30.86
CA THR A 277 26.40 -43.38 30.77
C THR A 277 26.98 -43.63 32.16
N PRO A 278 26.98 -44.87 32.69
CA PRO A 278 27.68 -45.17 33.93
C PRO A 278 29.18 -45.35 33.67
N ARG A 279 30.01 -44.76 34.54
CA ARG A 279 31.36 -45.28 34.84
C ARG A 279 31.22 -46.71 35.41
N PRO A 280 32.22 -47.62 35.34
CA PRO A 280 33.64 -47.31 35.59
C PRO A 280 34.73 -48.16 34.88
N HIS A 281 35.99 -47.88 35.26
CA HIS A 281 37.22 -48.69 35.15
C HIS A 281 37.99 -48.80 33.80
N SER A 282 39.32 -48.74 33.96
CA SER A 282 40.37 -49.22 33.05
C SER A 282 41.05 -50.43 33.72
N PRO A 283 41.81 -51.29 33.01
CA PRO A 283 43.22 -50.95 32.78
C PRO A 283 43.91 -51.54 31.52
N ALA A 284 45.06 -50.92 31.18
CA ALA A 284 46.24 -51.52 30.54
C ALA A 284 46.17 -51.98 29.04
N PRO A 285 47.32 -52.17 28.36
CA PRO A 285 47.40 -52.18 26.89
C PRO A 285 47.90 -53.51 26.26
N SER A 286 47.73 -53.63 24.94
CA SER A 286 48.48 -54.56 24.08
C SER A 286 48.89 -53.90 22.77
N THR A 287 50.08 -54.25 22.26
CA THR A 287 50.66 -53.77 21.00
C THR A 287 50.66 -54.86 19.92
N SER A 288 51.02 -54.48 18.68
CA SER A 288 51.42 -55.40 17.58
C SER A 288 50.26 -56.10 16.83
N SER A 289 50.36 -56.49 15.55
CA SER A 289 51.22 -56.07 14.42
C SER A 289 50.74 -56.70 13.08
N SER A 290 51.35 -56.28 11.96
CA SER A 290 51.48 -57.00 10.67
C SER A 290 50.34 -56.99 9.64
N SER A 291 50.43 -56.00 8.76
CA SER A 291 50.33 -56.07 7.28
C SER A 291 50.29 -57.43 6.55
N SER A 292 49.44 -57.51 5.49
CA SER A 292 49.75 -57.95 4.10
C SER A 292 48.50 -57.74 3.21
N LEU A 293 48.48 -56.87 2.20
CA LEU A 293 49.08 -56.93 0.84
C LEU A 293 48.22 -57.63 -0.25
N SER A 294 47.55 -56.78 -1.05
CA SER A 294 47.33 -56.89 -2.50
C SER A 294 46.58 -58.08 -3.13
N THR A 295 45.46 -57.79 -3.81
CA THR A 295 45.38 -57.97 -5.29
C THR A 295 44.24 -57.15 -5.94
N ALA A 296 44.32 -57.01 -7.26
CA ALA A 296 43.63 -56.02 -8.09
C ALA A 296 42.09 -56.13 -8.18
N SER A 297 41.45 -54.97 -8.38
CA SER A 297 40.34 -54.81 -9.33
C SER A 297 40.34 -53.40 -9.91
N THR A 298 39.96 -53.24 -11.18
CA THR A 298 40.19 -52.02 -11.97
C THR A 298 38.91 -51.55 -12.66
N HIS A 299 38.45 -50.33 -12.35
CA HIS A 299 37.82 -49.50 -13.39
C HIS A 299 37.90 -48.00 -13.10
N THR A 300 38.29 -47.23 -14.12
CA THR A 300 38.41 -45.77 -14.12
C THR A 300 37.35 -45.13 -14.99
N VAL A 301 36.62 -44.09 -14.52
CA VAL A 301 36.00 -43.05 -15.37
C VAL A 301 35.91 -41.69 -14.64
N VAL A 302 36.79 -40.75 -15.01
CA VAL A 302 36.76 -39.28 -14.77
C VAL A 302 37.75 -38.67 -15.80
N PRO A 303 37.71 -37.37 -16.22
CA PRO A 303 36.83 -36.26 -15.84
C PRO A 303 35.95 -35.82 -17.06
N SER A 304 35.65 -34.57 -17.49
CA SER A 304 36.17 -33.22 -17.17
C SER A 304 35.24 -32.07 -17.64
N ASN A 305 35.64 -30.84 -17.31
CA ASN A 305 34.99 -29.56 -17.66
C ASN A 305 35.16 -29.17 -19.14
N ARG A 306 34.24 -28.36 -19.72
CA ARG A 306 34.46 -26.90 -20.02
C ARG A 306 33.29 -26.21 -20.77
N PRO A 307 33.26 -24.85 -20.85
CA PRO A 307 32.16 -24.05 -21.40
C PRO A 307 32.48 -23.36 -22.76
N ASN A 308 31.48 -22.62 -23.27
CA ASN A 308 31.53 -21.60 -24.34
C ASN A 308 31.85 -22.06 -25.79
N GLY A 309 31.07 -21.56 -26.76
CA GLY A 309 31.34 -21.67 -28.20
C GLY A 309 30.24 -21.05 -29.05
N LEU A 310 30.58 -20.25 -30.05
CA LEU A 310 29.66 -19.54 -30.95
C LEU A 310 29.62 -20.16 -32.36
N ALA A 311 28.53 -19.84 -33.08
CA ALA A 311 28.37 -19.85 -34.55
C ALA A 311 28.26 -21.20 -35.29
N GLY A 312 27.57 -21.19 -36.45
CA GLY A 312 27.84 -22.17 -37.51
C GLY A 312 26.68 -22.76 -38.32
N ILE A 313 25.91 -21.95 -39.05
CA ILE A 313 25.45 -22.22 -40.43
C ILE A 313 25.19 -23.70 -40.84
N ARG A 314 23.92 -24.11 -41.00
CA ARG A 314 23.37 -24.36 -42.36
C ARG A 314 21.85 -24.56 -42.43
N SER A 315 21.30 -24.13 -43.55
CA SER A 315 19.92 -24.28 -43.97
C SER A 315 19.58 -25.72 -44.38
N ARG A 316 18.33 -26.14 -44.15
CA ARG A 316 17.65 -27.11 -45.02
C ARG A 316 16.16 -26.80 -45.10
N SER A 317 15.64 -26.73 -46.32
CA SER A 317 14.26 -26.36 -46.63
C SER A 317 13.28 -27.53 -46.48
N ARG A 318 12.02 -27.22 -46.18
CA ARG A 318 10.85 -27.99 -46.63
C ARG A 318 9.62 -27.08 -46.72
N SER A 319 8.64 -27.52 -47.51
CA SER A 319 7.68 -26.64 -48.18
C SER A 319 6.25 -27.17 -48.12
N SER A 320 5.33 -26.31 -47.69
CA SER A 320 3.91 -26.30 -48.08
C SER A 320 3.35 -24.93 -47.67
N SER A 321 2.96 -24.02 -48.56
CA SER A 321 1.89 -24.11 -49.58
C SER A 321 0.50 -24.25 -48.97
N ASP A 322 -0.14 -23.11 -48.72
CA ASP A 322 -1.53 -22.95 -49.14
C ASP A 322 -1.74 -21.50 -49.63
N SER A 323 -2.87 -21.23 -50.29
CA SER A 323 -3.10 -20.03 -51.08
C SER A 323 -4.52 -19.51 -50.97
N SER A 324 -4.69 -18.19 -50.96
CA SER A 324 -5.90 -17.55 -51.46
C SER A 324 -5.65 -16.10 -51.88
N LYS A 325 -6.30 -15.75 -52.99
CA LYS A 325 -6.11 -14.51 -53.74
C LYS A 325 -6.93 -13.37 -53.12
N SER A 326 -6.49 -12.13 -53.34
CA SER A 326 -7.32 -11.11 -53.98
C SER A 326 -6.44 -10.03 -54.59
N ASP A 327 -6.95 -9.40 -55.66
CA ASP A 327 -6.23 -8.47 -56.53
C ASP A 327 -6.93 -7.10 -56.50
N ALA A 328 -6.14 -6.03 -56.49
CA ALA A 328 -6.63 -4.65 -56.50
C ALA A 328 -5.54 -3.73 -57.08
N THR A 329 -5.71 -3.31 -58.34
CA THR A 329 -4.70 -2.58 -59.10
C THR A 329 -4.85 -1.06 -58.99
N ALA A 330 -3.74 -0.36 -58.72
CA ALA A 330 -3.61 1.08 -58.97
C ALA A 330 -2.17 1.48 -59.31
N ARG A 331 -1.96 1.91 -60.56
CA ARG A 331 -0.84 2.76 -60.99
C ARG A 331 -1.05 4.19 -60.44
N ALA A 332 -0.07 5.10 -60.38
CA ALA A 332 1.40 5.06 -60.37
C ALA A 332 1.87 6.53 -60.20
N VAL A 333 3.17 6.76 -59.96
CA VAL A 333 4.01 7.71 -60.74
C VAL A 333 5.43 7.71 -60.16
N SER A 334 6.42 7.62 -61.04
CA SER A 334 7.84 7.63 -60.68
C SER A 334 8.40 9.05 -60.64
N ARG A 335 9.29 9.34 -59.68
CA ARG A 335 10.46 10.15 -60.00
C ARG A 335 11.69 9.78 -59.15
N SER A 336 12.68 9.21 -59.82
CA SER A 336 14.04 9.08 -59.28
C SER A 336 14.73 10.45 -59.35
N HIS A 337 15.52 10.79 -58.32
CA HIS A 337 16.85 11.41 -58.52
C HIS A 337 17.70 11.28 -57.25
N ARG A 338 18.65 10.34 -57.29
CA ARG A 338 19.95 10.39 -56.59
C ARG A 338 20.98 11.02 -57.55
N PRO A 339 22.23 11.31 -57.13
CA PRO A 339 22.72 11.65 -55.78
C PRO A 339 23.59 12.93 -55.79
N HIS A 340 24.06 13.39 -54.62
CA HIS A 340 25.38 14.02 -54.51
C HIS A 340 26.01 13.77 -53.14
N LEU A 341 27.34 13.63 -53.08
CA LEU A 341 28.10 13.62 -51.83
C LEU A 341 28.92 14.92 -51.74
N SER A 342 29.01 15.50 -50.56
CA SER A 342 29.99 16.55 -50.27
C SER A 342 30.56 16.35 -48.85
N THR A 343 31.82 15.91 -48.80
CA THR A 343 32.59 15.72 -47.58
C THR A 343 33.16 17.06 -47.08
N PHE A 344 33.63 17.10 -45.82
CA PHE A 344 34.24 18.25 -45.14
C PHE A 344 33.22 19.34 -44.73
N GLN A 345 33.48 20.20 -43.73
CA GLN A 345 34.77 20.59 -43.12
C GLN A 345 34.66 20.87 -41.61
N ASN A 346 35.81 21.02 -40.94
CA ASN A 346 35.93 21.29 -39.49
C ASN A 346 35.33 22.64 -39.07
N GLY A 347 34.81 22.71 -37.83
CA GLY A 347 34.44 23.97 -37.17
C GLY A 347 34.61 23.88 -35.65
N HIS A 348 35.67 24.49 -35.11
CA HIS A 348 35.86 24.58 -33.66
C HIS A 348 35.02 25.71 -33.05
N ALA A 349 34.19 25.42 -32.05
CA ALA A 349 33.55 26.42 -31.20
C ALA A 349 33.75 26.05 -29.72
N ARG A 350 34.41 26.93 -28.97
CA ARG A 350 34.82 26.73 -27.57
C ARG A 350 34.12 27.74 -26.67
N PRO A 351 33.13 27.35 -25.85
CA PRO A 351 32.59 28.23 -24.81
C PRO A 351 33.68 28.58 -23.78
N SER A 352 33.70 29.84 -23.35
CA SER A 352 34.71 30.40 -22.46
C SER A 352 34.38 30.20 -20.98
N ILE A 353 35.43 30.12 -20.14
CA ILE A 353 35.29 30.08 -18.68
C ILE A 353 35.05 31.49 -18.16
N SER A 354 33.85 31.78 -17.66
CA SER A 354 33.56 33.01 -16.91
C SER A 354 33.76 32.78 -15.39
N ARG A 355 34.96 33.10 -14.90
CA ARG A 355 35.21 33.28 -13.47
C ARG A 355 34.72 34.66 -13.00
N SER A 356 34.49 34.77 -11.69
CA SER A 356 34.35 36.02 -10.90
C SER A 356 33.00 36.75 -10.98
N ARG A 357 32.29 36.76 -9.83
CA ARG A 357 32.46 37.88 -8.90
C ARG A 357 32.33 37.43 -7.43
N LYS A 358 32.82 38.27 -6.52
CA LYS A 358 33.07 37.95 -5.11
C LYS A 358 32.79 39.18 -4.24
N SER A 359 31.78 39.11 -3.39
CA SER A 359 31.42 40.11 -2.38
C SER A 359 30.84 39.37 -1.17
N ARG A 360 31.55 39.29 -0.04
CA ARG A 360 31.59 40.32 1.02
C ARG A 360 30.18 40.62 1.55
N THR A 361 29.74 39.95 2.61
CA THR A 361 30.00 40.26 4.04
C THR A 361 29.34 41.54 4.52
N ALA A 362 28.26 41.38 5.29
CA ALA A 362 27.75 42.37 6.23
C ALA A 362 27.30 41.63 7.49
N SER A 363 28.09 41.71 8.55
CA SER A 363 27.71 41.21 9.89
C SER A 363 27.04 42.34 10.65
N SER A 364 25.89 42.09 11.28
CA SER A 364 25.29 43.01 12.25
C SER A 364 24.85 42.26 13.50
N SER A 365 25.61 42.47 14.57
CA SER A 365 25.28 42.04 15.92
C SER A 365 24.26 42.97 16.57
N SER A 366 23.30 42.43 17.32
CA SER A 366 22.59 43.19 18.36
C SER A 366 22.42 42.32 19.60
N THR A 367 22.87 42.84 20.75
CA THR A 367 22.91 42.15 22.04
C THR A 367 22.19 42.96 23.12
N SER A 368 21.05 42.45 23.58
CA SER A 368 20.39 42.82 24.84
C SER A 368 19.63 41.56 25.30
N ARG A 369 20.01 40.82 26.35
CA ARG A 369 20.53 41.14 27.71
C ARG A 369 19.43 41.63 28.66
N THR A 370 18.99 40.69 29.50
CA THR A 370 18.37 40.85 30.84
C THR A 370 17.14 41.75 30.99
N GLN A 371 16.02 41.13 31.39
CA GLN A 371 15.42 41.48 32.68
C GLN A 371 14.70 40.28 33.29
N SER A 372 14.89 40.09 34.60
CA SER A 372 14.22 39.09 35.42
C SER A 372 13.17 39.78 36.28
N SER A 373 11.89 39.40 36.18
CA SER A 373 10.84 39.86 37.08
C SER A 373 10.30 38.69 37.92
N VAL A 374 10.49 38.77 39.23
CA VAL A 374 9.90 37.83 40.21
C VAL A 374 8.64 38.47 40.75
N HIS A 375 7.47 37.89 40.47
CA HIS A 375 6.21 38.25 41.12
C HIS A 375 5.30 37.02 41.35
N PRO A 376 4.35 37.09 42.30
CA PRO A 376 3.95 35.90 43.05
C PRO A 376 2.76 35.12 42.49
N ARG A 377 2.81 33.83 42.82
CA ARG A 377 1.75 32.82 42.84
C ARG A 377 0.40 33.35 43.40
N VAL A 378 -0.62 33.40 42.55
CA VAL A 378 -2.05 33.41 42.96
C VAL A 378 -2.78 32.36 42.12
N SER A 379 -3.58 31.51 42.77
CA SER A 379 -4.25 30.37 42.13
C SER A 379 -5.69 30.71 41.72
N PRO A 380 -6.07 30.64 40.44
CA PRO A 380 -7.48 30.68 40.05
C PRO A 380 -8.15 29.33 40.31
N VAL A 381 -9.17 29.31 41.18
CA VAL A 381 -10.03 28.13 41.38
C VAL A 381 -11.02 28.04 40.20
N ALA A 382 -10.60 27.35 39.13
CA ALA A 382 -11.46 27.09 37.98
C ALA A 382 -12.43 25.93 38.29
N GLN A 383 -13.69 26.26 38.58
CA GLN A 383 -14.77 25.28 38.67
C GLN A 383 -15.09 24.72 37.28
N SER A 384 -14.44 23.61 36.90
CA SER A 384 -14.66 22.97 35.61
C SER A 384 -15.95 22.14 35.61
N THR A 385 -17.05 22.74 35.14
CA THR A 385 -18.30 22.03 34.84
C THR A 385 -18.13 21.16 33.60
N ALA A 386 -17.51 19.99 33.77
CA ALA A 386 -17.22 19.07 32.68
C ALA A 386 -18.51 18.54 32.03
N VAL A 387 -18.82 19.01 30.82
CA VAL A 387 -19.94 18.51 30.00
C VAL A 387 -19.58 17.12 29.46
N THR A 388 -19.91 16.10 30.24
CA THR A 388 -19.70 14.69 29.87
C THR A 388 -20.61 14.32 28.70
N ARG A 389 -20.01 14.05 27.53
CA ARG A 389 -20.76 13.51 26.38
C ARG A 389 -21.37 12.16 26.77
N LEU A 390 -22.69 12.04 26.69
CA LEU A 390 -23.39 10.77 26.95
C LEU A 390 -22.96 9.72 25.92
N SER A 391 -22.17 8.74 26.36
CA SER A 391 -21.87 7.55 25.57
C SER A 391 -23.13 6.69 25.42
N THR A 392 -23.34 6.07 24.26
CA THR A 392 -24.41 5.07 24.05
C THR A 392 -24.33 3.94 25.08
N TYR A 393 -23.13 3.58 25.53
CA TYR A 393 -22.92 2.63 26.63
C TYR A 393 -23.56 3.08 27.95
N SER A 394 -23.60 4.39 28.24
CA SER A 394 -24.27 4.91 29.44
C SER A 394 -25.80 4.79 29.36
N LEU A 395 -26.38 4.98 28.17
CA LEU A 395 -27.81 4.76 27.91
C LEU A 395 -28.18 3.28 28.05
N VAL A 396 -27.41 2.38 27.43
CA VAL A 396 -27.60 0.92 27.53
C VAL A 396 -27.42 0.45 28.98
N LYS A 397 -26.39 0.94 29.68
CA LYS A 397 -26.16 0.62 31.10
C LYS A 397 -27.30 1.10 31.98
N ALA A 398 -27.79 2.33 31.80
CA ALA A 398 -28.92 2.87 32.55
C ALA A 398 -30.22 2.07 32.30
N ALA A 399 -30.48 1.65 31.06
CA ALA A 399 -31.63 0.83 30.70
C ALA A 399 -31.57 -0.59 31.31
N ILE A 400 -30.39 -1.20 31.43
CA ILE A 400 -30.20 -2.55 31.98
C ILE A 400 -30.08 -2.55 33.52
N GLN A 401 -29.58 -1.46 34.11
CA GLN A 401 -29.36 -1.31 35.56
C GLN A 401 -30.56 -1.65 36.48
N PRO A 402 -31.83 -1.31 36.18
CA PRO A 402 -32.96 -1.75 37.03
C PRO A 402 -33.14 -3.28 37.01
N TYR A 403 -32.99 -3.93 35.85
CA TYR A 403 -33.15 -5.38 35.69
C TYR A 403 -32.01 -6.20 36.32
N LEU A 404 -30.84 -5.58 36.55
CA LEU A 404 -29.73 -6.17 37.32
C LEU A 404 -29.91 -6.09 38.84
N LYS A 405 -30.89 -5.32 39.33
CA LYS A 405 -31.24 -5.26 40.77
C LYS A 405 -32.41 -6.16 41.18
N THR A 406 -33.18 -6.69 40.22
CA THR A 406 -34.19 -7.72 40.48
C THR A 406 -33.58 -9.04 40.94
N SER A 407 -34.41 -9.95 41.48
CA SER A 407 -33.94 -11.17 42.13
C SER A 407 -33.07 -12.06 41.22
N ARG A 408 -32.19 -12.87 41.83
CA ARG A 408 -31.25 -13.76 41.10
C ARG A 408 -31.94 -14.69 40.09
N ILE A 409 -33.20 -15.03 40.32
CA ILE A 409 -34.04 -15.85 39.43
C ILE A 409 -34.35 -15.09 38.13
N ALA A 410 -34.64 -13.78 38.20
CA ALA A 410 -34.93 -12.96 37.04
C ALA A 410 -33.72 -12.77 36.12
N THR A 411 -32.51 -12.60 36.68
CA THR A 411 -31.28 -12.54 35.87
C THR A 411 -30.95 -13.87 35.20
N VAL A 412 -31.15 -15.01 35.88
CA VAL A 412 -31.03 -16.34 35.26
C VAL A 412 -32.06 -16.52 34.13
N PHE A 413 -33.33 -16.16 34.35
CA PHE A 413 -34.35 -16.25 33.32
C PHE A 413 -34.06 -15.37 32.09
N LEU A 414 -33.58 -14.14 32.30
CA LEU A 414 -33.22 -13.23 31.21
C LEU A 414 -32.04 -13.77 30.37
N ILE A 415 -31.01 -14.32 31.02
CA ILE A 415 -29.83 -14.87 30.34
C ILE A 415 -30.14 -16.20 29.64
N PHE A 416 -30.85 -17.12 30.28
CA PHE A 416 -31.04 -18.49 29.77
C PHE A 416 -32.33 -18.72 28.97
N VAL A 417 -33.34 -17.84 29.08
CA VAL A 417 -34.62 -17.98 28.35
C VAL A 417 -34.79 -16.87 27.31
N VAL A 418 -34.66 -15.60 27.72
CA VAL A 418 -34.94 -14.46 26.82
C VAL A 418 -33.87 -14.31 25.75
N LEU A 419 -32.59 -14.38 26.11
CA LEU A 419 -31.48 -14.18 25.17
C LEU A 419 -31.45 -15.25 24.04
N PRO A 420 -31.63 -16.57 24.31
CA PRO A 420 -31.77 -17.57 23.26
C PRO A 420 -33.02 -17.38 22.39
N LEU A 421 -34.17 -17.00 22.97
CA LEU A 421 -35.40 -16.74 22.21
C LEU A 421 -35.24 -15.59 21.21
N VAL A 422 -34.64 -14.47 21.64
CA VAL A 422 -34.35 -13.32 20.76
C VAL A 422 -33.39 -13.73 19.65
N SER A 423 -32.31 -14.46 19.98
CA SER A 423 -31.35 -14.96 18.98
C SER A 423 -32.00 -15.90 17.95
N PHE A 424 -32.88 -16.80 18.41
CA PHE A 424 -33.64 -17.71 17.54
C PHE A 424 -34.60 -16.96 16.61
N LEU A 425 -35.32 -15.95 17.11
CA LEU A 425 -36.22 -15.11 16.30
C LEU A 425 -35.46 -14.32 15.23
N VAL A 426 -34.29 -13.75 15.56
CA VAL A 426 -33.42 -13.07 14.58
C VAL A 426 -32.91 -14.07 13.53
N ARG A 427 -32.45 -15.26 13.94
CA ARG A 427 -31.98 -16.30 13.01
C ARG A 427 -33.10 -16.81 12.09
N ARG A 428 -34.33 -16.95 12.60
CA ARG A 428 -35.52 -17.30 11.80
C ARG A 428 -35.89 -16.20 10.80
N ARG A 429 -35.86 -14.93 11.21
CA ARG A 429 -36.16 -13.79 10.32
C ARG A 429 -35.15 -13.67 9.17
N ARG A 430 -33.85 -13.85 9.44
CA ARG A 430 -32.80 -13.87 8.39
C ARG A 430 -33.04 -14.99 7.37
N ARG A 431 -33.37 -16.21 7.83
CA ARG A 431 -33.69 -17.36 6.93
C ARG A 431 -34.96 -17.16 6.10
N ALA A 432 -35.98 -16.50 6.65
CA ALA A 432 -37.23 -16.23 5.92
C ALA A 432 -37.09 -15.20 4.79
N MET A 433 -36.05 -14.36 4.82
CA MET A 433 -35.77 -13.37 3.78
C MET A 433 -34.93 -13.94 2.62
N THR A 434 -34.06 -14.93 2.87
CA THR A 434 -33.26 -15.57 1.82
C THR A 434 -34.01 -16.64 1.01
N SER A 435 -35.11 -17.22 1.53
CA SER A 435 -35.84 -18.29 0.83
C SER A 435 -36.99 -17.82 -0.07
N ARG A 436 -37.08 -16.52 -0.42
CA ARG A 436 -38.24 -15.95 -1.12
C ARG A 436 -37.91 -15.05 -2.33
N GLY A 437 -36.67 -15.12 -2.82
CA GLY A 437 -36.18 -14.34 -3.97
C GLY A 437 -35.78 -15.20 -5.16
N THR A 438 -36.73 -15.97 -5.74
CA THR A 438 -36.44 -16.85 -6.89
C THR A 438 -37.55 -16.83 -7.95
N SER A 439 -37.60 -15.74 -8.73
CA SER A 439 -38.38 -15.63 -9.98
C SER A 439 -37.98 -14.36 -10.74
N ALA A 440 -37.73 -14.35 -12.04
CA ALA A 440 -37.50 -15.44 -12.99
C ALA A 440 -36.80 -14.88 -14.26
N GLY A 441 -36.09 -15.72 -15.02
CA GLY A 441 -35.80 -15.44 -16.44
C GLY A 441 -34.33 -15.47 -16.89
N SER A 442 -34.16 -15.90 -18.15
CA SER A 442 -33.01 -15.76 -19.06
C SER A 442 -31.68 -16.48 -18.76
N ALA A 443 -31.50 -17.55 -19.53
CA ALA A 443 -30.30 -18.31 -19.87
C ALA A 443 -28.98 -17.53 -20.09
N ALA A 444 -27.85 -18.18 -19.74
CA ALA A 444 -26.76 -18.53 -20.67
C ALA A 444 -25.58 -19.24 -19.96
N VAL A 445 -25.63 -20.56 -19.79
CA VAL A 445 -24.44 -21.33 -19.38
C VAL A 445 -23.55 -21.55 -20.60
N THR A 446 -22.36 -20.95 -20.62
CA THR A 446 -21.43 -20.99 -21.76
C THR A 446 -20.20 -21.87 -21.50
N ASN A 447 -19.61 -22.42 -22.56
CA ASN A 447 -18.54 -23.42 -22.51
C ASN A 447 -17.22 -22.95 -21.84
N ALA A 448 -17.09 -21.67 -21.50
CA ALA A 448 -15.93 -21.12 -20.80
C ALA A 448 -15.67 -21.77 -19.43
N GLU A 449 -16.72 -22.16 -18.71
CA GLU A 449 -16.59 -22.80 -17.39
C GLU A 449 -15.97 -24.22 -17.50
N LEU A 450 -16.14 -24.89 -18.63
CA LEU A 450 -15.54 -26.21 -18.90
C LEU A 450 -14.04 -26.09 -19.21
N VAL A 451 -13.63 -25.03 -19.92
CA VAL A 451 -12.22 -24.73 -20.25
C VAL A 451 -11.47 -24.28 -18.99
N ARG A 452 -12.08 -23.41 -18.17
CA ARG A 452 -11.54 -23.01 -16.85
C ARG A 452 -11.24 -24.20 -15.92
N ARG A 453 -11.96 -25.31 -16.07
CA ARG A 453 -11.78 -26.53 -15.27
C ARG A 453 -10.67 -27.47 -15.77
N ARG A 454 -10.07 -27.19 -16.94
CA ARG A 454 -8.94 -27.96 -17.50
C ARG A 454 -7.60 -27.21 -17.53
N LEU A 455 -7.60 -25.88 -17.42
CA LEU A 455 -6.38 -25.06 -17.25
C LEU A 455 -6.04 -24.83 -15.76
N GLY A 456 -6.01 -25.92 -14.99
CA GLY A 456 -5.56 -25.89 -13.60
C GLY A 456 -4.03 -25.99 -13.46
N GLY A 457 -3.52 -25.61 -12.28
CA GLY A 457 -2.18 -25.99 -11.82
C GLY A 457 -1.02 -25.11 -12.28
N MET A 458 -0.55 -24.23 -11.40
CA MET A 458 0.88 -23.97 -11.19
C MET A 458 1.09 -23.27 -9.84
N GLU A 459 1.50 -24.03 -8.83
CA GLU A 459 2.01 -23.48 -7.58
C GLU A 459 3.30 -22.69 -7.84
N ALA A 460 3.26 -21.38 -7.65
CA ALA A 460 4.42 -20.54 -7.40
C ALA A 460 3.91 -19.31 -6.64
N GLY A 461 4.53 -18.98 -5.50
CA GLY A 461 3.94 -18.14 -4.46
C GLY A 461 3.29 -16.85 -4.98
N LEU A 462 1.99 -16.68 -4.71
CA LEU A 462 1.21 -15.51 -5.15
C LEU A 462 1.80 -14.18 -4.68
N LEU A 463 2.46 -14.13 -3.53
CA LEU A 463 3.19 -12.95 -3.08
C LEU A 463 4.34 -12.59 -4.05
N GLY A 464 5.11 -13.59 -4.51
CA GLY A 464 6.17 -13.42 -5.49
C GLY A 464 5.64 -13.14 -6.90
N ARG A 465 4.45 -13.63 -7.25
CA ARG A 465 3.77 -13.26 -8.51
C ARG A 465 3.20 -11.84 -8.46
N PHE A 466 2.58 -11.40 -7.37
CA PHE A 466 2.01 -10.06 -7.26
C PHE A 466 3.11 -8.99 -7.16
N TRP A 467 4.16 -9.22 -6.36
CA TRP A 467 5.37 -8.38 -6.42
C TRP A 467 6.05 -8.47 -7.80
N GLY A 468 6.10 -9.66 -8.41
CA GLY A 468 6.64 -9.85 -9.75
C GLY A 468 5.86 -9.10 -10.83
N GLU A 469 4.52 -9.06 -10.76
CA GLU A 469 3.63 -8.38 -11.70
C GLU A 469 3.59 -6.87 -11.46
N VAL A 470 3.68 -6.39 -10.21
CA VAL A 470 3.86 -4.96 -9.92
C VAL A 470 5.24 -4.49 -10.40
N LEU A 471 6.31 -5.22 -10.08
CA LEU A 471 7.66 -4.89 -10.54
C LEU A 471 7.78 -5.00 -12.07
N ARG A 472 7.08 -5.97 -12.69
CA ARG A 472 7.01 -6.13 -14.15
C ARG A 472 6.17 -5.04 -14.80
N ALA A 473 5.00 -4.69 -14.28
CA ALA A 473 4.19 -3.60 -14.82
C ALA A 473 4.95 -2.27 -14.74
N VAL A 474 5.65 -2.01 -13.63
CA VAL A 474 6.54 -0.84 -13.50
C VAL A 474 7.70 -0.91 -14.50
N THR A 475 8.38 -2.05 -14.65
CA THR A 475 9.54 -2.16 -15.56
C THR A 475 9.17 -2.21 -17.05
N ASP A 476 8.10 -2.89 -17.45
CA ASP A 476 7.58 -2.87 -18.83
C ASP A 476 7.02 -1.48 -19.19
N THR A 477 6.37 -0.77 -18.25
CA THR A 477 6.00 0.66 -18.45
C THR A 477 7.23 1.56 -18.61
N VAL A 478 8.26 1.37 -17.76
CA VAL A 478 9.54 2.10 -17.84
C VAL A 478 10.32 1.77 -19.12
N LYS A 479 10.16 0.56 -19.67
CA LYS A 479 10.79 0.08 -20.90
C LYS A 479 10.08 0.61 -22.14
N MET A 480 8.75 0.57 -22.20
CA MET A 480 7.99 1.19 -23.30
C MET A 480 8.11 2.72 -23.30
N ALA A 481 8.17 3.37 -22.12
CA ALA A 481 8.47 4.80 -22.01
C ALA A 481 9.95 5.16 -22.30
N GLY A 482 10.85 4.17 -22.41
CA GLY A 482 12.25 4.36 -22.81
C GLY A 482 12.51 4.02 -24.29
N SER A 483 11.65 3.22 -24.91
CA SER A 483 11.70 2.84 -26.33
C SER A 483 11.02 3.91 -27.19
N GLY A 484 11.65 5.08 -27.32
CA GLY A 484 11.19 6.12 -28.25
C GLY A 484 11.10 5.58 -29.70
N LEU A 485 10.12 6.08 -30.46
CA LEU A 485 10.11 5.88 -31.91
C LEU A 485 11.38 6.50 -32.52
N VAL A 486 12.05 5.72 -33.38
CA VAL A 486 13.17 6.11 -34.25
C VAL A 486 12.89 5.54 -35.63
#